data_AF-A0A4Q5YA96-F1
#
_entry.id   AF-A0A4Q5YA96-F1
#
_cell.length_a   1.000
_cell.length_b   1.000
_cell.length_c   1.000
_cell.angle_alpha   90.00
_cell.angle_beta   90.00
_cell.angle_gamma   90.00
#
_symmetry.space_group_name_H-M   'P 1'
#
loop_
_entity.id
_entity.type
_entity.pdbx_description
1 polymer ?
#
loop_
_entity_poly.entity_id
_entity_poly.type
_entity_poly.pdbx_seq_one_letter_code
_entity_poly.pdbx_strand_id
1 'polypeptide(L)' 'DERWQQLVKQMEQLNLLDKALLMLYLDDKSYDEIADILGISASNVGTKLSRIKEKIRSQINSKQ' A
#
# COMPACT_ATOMS: atom_id res chain seq x y z
N ASP A 1 10.41 6.55 16.69
CA ASP A 1 11.34 6.54 15.55
C ASP A 1 10.97 7.52 14.46
N GLU A 2 11.91 8.38 14.06
CA GLU A 2 11.74 9.37 12.99
C GLU A 2 11.36 8.72 11.64
N ARG A 3 11.96 7.55 11.33
CA ARG A 3 11.63 6.75 10.14
C ARG A 3 10.17 6.27 10.13
N TRP A 4 9.64 5.89 11.29
CA TRP A 4 8.24 5.46 11.41
C TRP A 4 7.29 6.61 11.11
N GLN A 5 7.57 7.82 11.63
CA GLN A 5 6.75 8.99 11.33
C GLN A 5 6.79 9.38 9.85
N GLN A 6 7.96 9.25 9.20
CA GLN A 6 8.07 9.48 7.76
C GLN A 6 7.24 8.48 6.95
N LEU A 7 7.28 7.18 7.32
CA LEU A 7 6.45 6.14 6.69
C LEU A 7 4.95 6.43 6.83
N VAL A 8 4.48 6.71 8.05
CA VAL A 8 3.08 7.05 8.32
C VAL A 8 2.64 8.24 7.49
N LYS A 9 3.45 9.30 7.42
CA LYS A 9 3.18 10.48 6.61
C LYS A 9 3.04 10.17 5.11
N GLN A 10 3.83 9.24 4.57
CA GLN A 10 3.66 8.82 3.17
C GLN A 10 2.40 7.96 2.98
N MET A 11 2.11 7.07 3.93
CA MET A 11 0.87 6.27 3.91
C MET A 11 -0.37 7.16 3.95
N GLU A 12 -0.34 8.29 4.66
CA GLU A 12 -1.43 9.27 4.68
C GLU A 12 -1.72 9.88 3.30
N GLN A 13 -0.75 9.95 2.39
CA GLN A 13 -0.91 10.47 1.02
C GLN A 13 -1.48 9.44 0.02
N LEU A 14 -1.72 8.21 0.46
CA LEU A 14 -2.41 7.20 -0.35
C LEU A 14 -3.90 7.53 -0.45
N ASN A 15 -4.50 7.21 -1.60
CA ASN A 15 -5.97 7.27 -1.73
C ASN A 15 -6.61 6.17 -0.87
N LEU A 16 -7.94 6.25 -0.69
CA LEU A 16 -8.68 5.34 0.18
C LEU A 16 -8.51 3.86 -0.22
N LEU A 17 -8.55 3.57 -1.51
CA LEU A 17 -8.43 2.19 -2.02
C LEU A 17 -7.02 1.63 -1.76
N ASP A 18 -5.99 2.42 -2.03
CA ASP A 18 -4.60 2.03 -1.82
C ASP A 18 -4.30 1.81 -0.33
N LYS A 19 -4.89 2.63 0.56
CA LYS A 19 -4.82 2.41 2.02
C LYS A 19 -5.51 1.10 2.41
N ALA A 20 -6.73 0.87 1.95
CA ALA A 20 -7.47 -0.35 2.27
C ALA A 20 -6.71 -1.61 1.81
N LEU A 21 -6.18 -1.58 0.59
CA LEU A 21 -5.36 -2.67 0.03
C LEU A 21 -4.11 -2.91 0.88
N LEU A 22 -3.37 -1.85 1.22
CA LEU A 22 -2.17 -1.97 2.04
C LEU A 22 -2.48 -2.50 3.44
N MET A 23 -3.57 -2.06 4.08
CA MET A 23 -3.98 -2.54 5.40
C MET A 23 -4.31 -4.03 5.37
N LEU A 24 -5.12 -4.48 4.42
CA LEU A 24 -5.45 -5.90 4.29
C LEU A 24 -4.21 -6.76 4.04
N TYR A 25 -3.26 -6.27 3.23
CA TYR A 25 -1.99 -6.95 3.01
C TYR A 25 -1.13 -7.03 4.29
N LEU A 26 -1.14 -5.99 5.13
CA LEU A 26 -0.45 -5.99 6.42
C LEU A 26 -1.13 -6.90 7.46
N ASP A 27 -2.43 -7.11 7.33
CA ASP A 27 -3.22 -8.11 8.09
C ASP A 27 -3.07 -9.54 7.53
N ASP A 28 -2.03 -9.77 6.71
CA ASP A 28 -1.63 -11.06 6.14
C ASP A 28 -2.70 -11.72 5.24
N LYS A 29 -3.57 -10.91 4.64
CA LYS A 29 -4.55 -11.38 3.65
C LYS A 29 -3.88 -11.76 2.34
N SER A 30 -4.32 -12.89 1.79
CA SER A 30 -3.92 -13.32 0.44
C SER A 30 -4.45 -12.37 -0.62
N TYR A 31 -3.84 -12.38 -1.81
CA TYR A 31 -4.29 -11.50 -2.91
C TYR A 31 -5.71 -11.81 -3.36
N ASP A 32 -6.13 -13.07 -3.26
CA ASP A 32 -7.49 -13.50 -3.59
C ASP A 32 -8.50 -13.00 -2.55
N GLU A 33 -8.20 -13.10 -1.24
CA GLU A 33 -9.06 -12.51 -0.20
C GLU A 33 -9.19 -10.99 -0.36
N ILE A 34 -8.08 -10.30 -0.67
CA ILE A 34 -8.09 -8.85 -0.89
C ILE A 34 -8.92 -8.50 -2.13
N ALA A 35 -8.78 -9.28 -3.20
CA ALA A 35 -9.54 -9.13 -4.44
C ALA A 35 -11.05 -9.22 -4.17
N ASP A 36 -11.46 -10.24 -3.41
CA ASP A 36 -12.85 -10.47 -3.03
C ASP A 36 -13.40 -9.34 -2.15
N ILE A 37 -12.63 -8.89 -1.15
CA ILE A 37 -13.04 -7.80 -0.24
C ILE A 37 -13.17 -6.46 -0.98
N LEU A 38 -12.25 -6.15 -1.89
CA LEU A 38 -12.19 -4.86 -2.58
C LEU A 38 -12.94 -4.83 -3.92
N GLY A 39 -13.46 -5.96 -4.39
CA GLY A 39 -14.17 -6.07 -5.66
C GLY A 39 -13.29 -5.80 -6.89
N ILE A 40 -12.01 -6.16 -6.82
CA ILE A 40 -11.04 -6.03 -7.93
C ILE A 40 -10.38 -7.39 -8.21
N SER A 41 -9.69 -7.56 -9.34
CA SER A 41 -8.98 -8.82 -9.59
C SER A 41 -7.70 -8.97 -8.77
N ALA A 42 -7.32 -10.20 -8.43
CA ALA A 42 -6.06 -10.50 -7.74
C ALA A 42 -4.81 -9.98 -8.49
N SER A 43 -4.85 -9.98 -9.83
CA SER A 43 -3.79 -9.36 -10.65
C SER A 43 -3.72 -7.84 -10.45
N ASN A 44 -4.87 -7.17 -10.33
CA ASN A 44 -4.93 -5.74 -10.02
C ASN A 44 -4.44 -5.46 -8.59
N VAL A 45 -4.73 -6.35 -7.62
CA VAL A 45 -4.17 -6.28 -6.25
C VAL A 45 -2.64 -6.28 -6.31
N GLY A 46 -2.03 -7.28 -6.96
CA GLY A 46 -0.57 -7.37 -7.06
C GLY A 46 0.06 -6.15 -7.73
N THR A 47 -0.52 -5.69 -8.84
CA THR A 47 -0.04 -4.51 -9.57
C THR A 47 -0.14 -3.24 -8.71
N LYS A 48 -1.28 -3.02 -8.04
CA LYS A 48 -1.48 -1.86 -7.17
C LYS A 48 -0.54 -1.91 -5.96
N LEU A 49 -0.38 -3.08 -5.34
CA LEU A 49 0.52 -3.24 -4.20
C LEU A 49 1.96 -2.90 -4.57
N SER A 50 2.44 -3.35 -5.73
CA SER A 50 3.78 -2.99 -6.23
C SER A 50 3.94 -1.47 -6.38
N ARG A 51 2.96 -0.81 -7.01
CA ARG A 51 2.97 0.65 -7.20
C ARG A 51 2.90 1.42 -5.88
N ILE A 52 2.13 0.95 -4.91
CA ILE A 52 2.05 1.54 -3.57
C ILE A 52 3.42 1.48 -2.88
N LYS A 53 4.08 0.30 -2.90
CA LYS A 53 5.42 0.11 -2.32
C LYS A 53 6.46 1.01 -3.01
N GLU A 54 6.42 1.10 -4.34
CA GLU A 54 7.29 2.01 -5.12
C GLU A 54 7.05 3.49 -4.81
N LYS A 55 5.79 3.90 -4.67
CA LYS A 55 5.43 5.27 -4.32
C LYS A 55 5.96 5.64 -2.94
N ILE A 56 5.77 4.78 -1.94
CA ILE A 56 6.30 5.01 -0.58
C ILE A 56 7.85 5.08 -0.62
N ARG A 57 8.51 4.15 -1.32
CA ARG A 57 9.97 4.13 -1.43
C ARG A 57 10.52 5.37 -2.12
N SER A 58 9.92 5.80 -3.23
CA SER A 58 10.37 7.00 -3.96
C SER A 58 10.18 8.27 -3.15
N GLN A 59 9.11 8.39 -2.37
CA GLN A 59 8.87 9.54 -1.49
C GLN A 59 9.82 9.62 -0.29
N ILE A 60 10.28 8.48 0.22
CA ILE A 60 11.29 8.43 1.28
C ILE A 60 12.68 8.76 0.73
N ASN A 61 13.02 8.23 -0.44
CA ASN A 61 14.34 8.42 -1.05
C ASN A 61 14.51 9.78 -1.76
N SER A 62 13.44 10.40 -2.23
CA SER A 62 13.48 11.71 -2.90
C SER A 62 13.73 12.90 -1.96
N LYS A 63 13.85 12.65 -0.65
CA LYS A 63 14.21 13.66 0.36
C LYS A 63 15.62 13.50 0.94
N GLN A 64 16.48 12.71 0.29
CA GLN A 64 17.92 12.65 0.59
C GLN A 64 18.72 13.60 -0.28
#